data_AF-A0A8T1VGT0-F1
#
_entry.id   AF-A0A8T1VGT0-F1
#
_cell.length_a   1.000
_cell.length_b   1.000
_cell.length_c   1.000
_cell.angle_alpha   90.00
_cell.angle_beta   90.00
_cell.angle_gamma   90.00
#
_symmetry.space_group_name_H-M   'P 1'
#
loop_
_entity.id
_entity.type
_entity.pdbx_description
1 polymer ?
#
loop_
_entity_poly.entity_id
_entity_poly.type
_entity_poly.pdbx_seq_one_letter_code
_entity_poly.pdbx_strand_id
1 'polypeptide(L)'
;MDDKAGPETGLHAGQGSYFSFYGRDVEKLDELGVNVKLSARAWQTRVAPLLDTYSTTSLPRDVPEDFVISSKAPWPEEMWGVRLGLIVARNSHHLPRQV
;
A
#
# COMPACT_ATOMS: atom_id res chain seq x y z
N MET A 1 15.02 19.32 -46.02
CA MET A 1 15.12 18.00 -45.39
C MET A 1 15.15 18.32 -43.92
N ASP A 2 13.97 18.38 -43.31
CA ASP A 2 13.80 18.94 -41.99
C ASP A 2 13.11 17.88 -41.15
N ASP A 3 13.83 17.53 -40.09
CA ASP A 3 13.61 16.50 -39.08
C ASP A 3 12.15 16.24 -38.73
N LYS A 4 11.72 15.00 -39.00
CA LYS A 4 10.50 14.43 -38.47
C LYS A 4 10.77 13.94 -37.04
N ALA A 5 10.78 14.84 -36.07
CA ALA A 5 10.65 14.47 -34.66
C ALA A 5 9.21 14.00 -34.40
N GLY A 6 9.01 12.67 -34.44
CA GLY A 6 7.77 12.06 -33.95
C GLY A 6 7.75 12.15 -32.42
N PRO A 7 6.60 12.43 -31.78
CA PRO A 7 6.53 12.39 -30.32
C PRO A 7 6.77 10.97 -29.85
N GLU A 8 7.86 10.88 -29.10
CA GLU A 8 8.40 9.73 -28.40
C GLU A 8 7.34 9.10 -27.49
N THR A 9 7.24 7.78 -27.59
CA THR A 9 6.94 6.85 -26.49
C THR A 9 6.27 7.46 -25.25
N GLY A 10 4.95 7.58 -25.31
CA GLY A 10 4.12 7.56 -24.11
C GLY A 10 4.15 6.16 -23.51
N LEU A 11 5.18 5.88 -22.71
CA LEU A 11 5.18 4.76 -21.78
C LEU A 11 3.96 4.96 -20.88
N HIS A 12 2.86 4.26 -21.17
CA HIS A 12 1.75 4.15 -20.24
C HIS A 12 2.30 3.50 -18.97
N ALA A 13 2.70 4.33 -18.00
CA ALA A 13 3.04 3.94 -16.66
C ALA A 13 1.75 3.50 -15.93
N GLY A 14 1.09 2.47 -16.45
CA GLY A 14 0.07 1.71 -15.75
C GLY A 14 0.75 0.75 -14.77
N GLN A 15 1.62 1.25 -13.89
CA GLN A 15 2.03 0.49 -12.72
C GLN A 15 0.97 0.69 -11.65
N GLY A 16 -0.23 0.16 -11.90
CA GLY A 16 -1.15 -0.18 -10.82
C GLY A 16 -0.43 -1.21 -9.97
N SER A 17 0.31 -0.74 -8.96
CA SER A 17 1.19 -1.58 -8.17
C SER A 17 0.41 -2.78 -7.66
N TYR A 18 0.93 -3.99 -7.86
CA TYR A 18 0.34 -5.23 -7.31
C TYR A 18 -0.15 -5.06 -5.86
N PHE A 19 0.55 -4.23 -5.07
CA PHE A 19 0.20 -3.87 -3.70
C PHE A 19 -1.15 -3.16 -3.53
N SER A 20 -1.55 -2.26 -4.44
CA SER A 20 -2.83 -1.54 -4.31
C SER A 20 -4.02 -2.45 -4.62
N PHE A 21 -3.89 -3.33 -5.62
CA PHE A 21 -4.89 -4.38 -5.87
C PHE A 21 -4.95 -5.38 -4.71
N TYR A 22 -3.78 -5.85 -4.25
CA TYR A 22 -3.67 -6.72 -3.08
C TYR A 22 -4.34 -6.09 -1.85
N GLY A 23 -4.08 -4.81 -1.58
CA GLY A 23 -4.60 -4.11 -0.42
C GLY A 23 -6.08 -3.72 -0.50
N ARG A 24 -6.67 -3.68 -1.69
CA ARG A 24 -8.12 -3.46 -1.88
C ARG A 24 -8.91 -4.76 -1.73
N ASP A 25 -8.39 -5.86 -2.27
CA ASP A 25 -9.05 -7.18 -2.26
C ASP A 25 -8.56 -8.09 -1.12
N VAL A 26 -7.81 -7.54 -0.15
CA VAL A 26 -7.23 -8.32 0.97
C VAL A 26 -8.30 -9.03 1.80
N GLU A 27 -9.52 -8.49 1.90
CA GLU A 27 -10.66 -9.15 2.55
C GLU A 27 -11.12 -10.39 1.79
N LYS A 28 -11.21 -10.34 0.46
CA LYS A 28 -11.58 -11.51 -0.34
C LYS A 28 -10.54 -12.62 -0.22
N LEU A 29 -9.27 -12.24 -0.12
CA LEU A 29 -8.20 -13.19 0.18
C LEU A 29 -8.34 -13.80 1.59
N ASP A 30 -8.95 -13.08 2.52
CA ASP A 30 -9.24 -13.56 3.86
C ASP A 30 -10.44 -14.52 3.88
N GLU A 31 -11.52 -14.17 3.19
CA GLU A 31 -12.68 -15.05 2.97
C GLU A 31 -12.28 -16.37 2.30
N LEU A 32 -11.29 -16.34 1.40
CA LEU A 32 -10.77 -17.52 0.73
C LEU A 32 -9.72 -18.30 1.54
N GLY A 33 -9.34 -17.84 2.74
CA GLY A 33 -8.33 -18.48 3.59
C GLY A 33 -6.90 -18.41 3.02
N VAL A 34 -6.65 -17.52 2.06
CA VAL A 34 -5.33 -17.36 1.43
C VAL A 34 -4.46 -16.43 2.27
N ASN A 35 -3.48 -17.02 2.96
CA ASN A 35 -2.54 -16.29 3.82
C ASN A 35 -1.32 -15.77 3.03
N VAL A 36 -1.54 -14.79 2.15
CA VAL A 36 -0.44 -14.12 1.45
C VAL A 36 0.28 -13.18 2.41
N LYS A 37 1.51 -13.52 2.79
CA LYS A 37 2.36 -12.63 3.59
C LYS A 37 3.25 -11.80 2.67
N LEU A 38 3.41 -10.52 3.01
CA LEU A 38 4.37 -9.66 2.34
C LEU A 38 5.79 -10.08 2.71
N SER A 39 6.70 -10.07 1.74
CA SER A 39 8.12 -10.19 2.03
C SER A 39 8.62 -8.97 2.80
N ALA A 40 9.70 -9.11 3.58
CA ALA A 40 10.28 -8.00 4.33
C ALA A 40 10.63 -6.80 3.43
N ARG A 41 11.10 -7.06 2.20
CA ARG A 41 11.36 -6.00 1.21
C ARG A 41 10.08 -5.29 0.79
N ALA A 42 9.01 -6.02 0.47
CA ALA A 42 7.74 -5.42 0.09
C ALA A 42 7.13 -4.62 1.26
N TRP A 43 7.23 -5.14 2.48
CA TRP A 43 6.84 -4.43 3.70
C TRP A 43 7.59 -3.10 3.85
N GLN A 44 8.92 -3.11 3.80
CA GLN A 44 9.74 -1.91 3.98
C GLN A 44 9.56 -0.88 2.86
N THR A 45 9.36 -1.32 1.61
CA THR A 45 9.18 -0.39 0.48
C THR A 45 7.78 0.18 0.39
N ARG A 46 6.75 -0.55 0.85
CA ARG A 46 5.33 -0.16 0.63
C ARG A 46 4.58 0.17 1.91
N VAL A 47 4.73 -0.63 2.96
CA VAL A 47 3.95 -0.50 4.20
C VAL A 47 4.62 0.44 5.19
N ALA A 48 5.94 0.35 5.36
CA ALA A 48 6.67 1.19 6.33
C ALA A 48 6.49 2.71 6.10
N PRO A 49 6.56 3.25 4.86
CA PRO A 49 6.32 4.68 4.62
C PRO A 49 4.87 5.09 4.93
N LEU A 50 3.92 4.17 4.75
CA LEU A 50 2.51 4.42 5.07
C LEU A 50 2.29 4.46 6.59
N LEU A 51 2.96 3.58 7.33
CA LEU A 51 2.94 3.59 8.80
C LEU A 51 3.58 4.86 9.37
N ASP A 52 4.65 5.35 8.75
CA ASP A 52 5.30 6.61 9.13
C ASP A 52 4.36 7.82 8.91
N THR A 53 3.68 7.84 7.77
CA THR A 53 2.63 8.83 7.44
C THR A 53 1.46 8.77 8.42
N TYR A 54 1.03 7.55 8.79
CA TYR A 54 -0.01 7.33 9.81
C TYR A 54 0.43 7.87 11.18
N SER A 55 1.65 7.52 11.62
CA SER A 55 2.19 7.91 12.93
C SER A 55 2.44 9.41 13.06
N THR A 56 2.68 10.10 11.94
CA THR A 56 2.78 11.58 11.91
C THR A 56 1.42 12.25 12.11
N THR A 57 0.34 11.60 11.67
CA THR A 57 -1.02 12.19 11.66
C THR A 57 -1.88 11.69 12.84
N SER A 58 -1.57 10.51 13.38
CA SER A 58 -2.35 9.81 14.41
C SER A 58 -1.43 9.30 15.53
N LEU A 59 -1.93 9.30 16.76
CA LEU A 59 -1.21 8.78 17.92
C LEU A 59 -0.75 7.31 17.66
N PRO A 60 0.42 6.90 18.17
CA PRO A 60 1.08 5.63 17.87
C PRO A 60 0.41 4.38 18.49
N ARG A 61 -0.87 4.48 18.84
CA ARG A 61 -1.61 3.42 19.49
C ARG A 61 -2.32 2.58 18.43
N ASP A 62 -1.54 1.77 17.74
CA ASP A 62 -1.97 0.78 16.75
C ASP A 62 -2.71 1.33 15.52
N VAL A 63 -2.54 0.63 14.40
CA VAL A 63 -3.38 0.85 13.21
C VAL A 63 -4.61 -0.04 13.38
N PRO A 64 -5.84 0.52 13.48
CA PRO A 64 -7.06 -0.28 13.54
C PRO A 64 -7.14 -1.22 12.33
N GLU A 65 -7.61 -2.46 12.51
CA GLU A 65 -7.70 -3.44 11.42
C GLU A 65 -8.56 -2.94 10.25
N ASP A 66 -9.64 -2.21 10.55
CA ASP A 66 -10.52 -1.59 9.57
C ASP A 66 -9.98 -0.29 8.96
N PHE A 67 -8.74 0.11 9.27
CA PHE A 67 -8.18 1.36 8.76
C PHE A 67 -7.98 1.29 7.24
N VAL A 68 -8.70 2.17 6.53
CA VAL A 68 -8.62 2.35 5.09
C VAL A 68 -8.00 3.70 4.77
N ILE A 69 -7.02 3.70 3.87
CA ILE A 69 -6.39 4.94 3.39
C ILE A 69 -7.43 5.78 2.67
N SER A 70 -7.70 6.97 3.21
CA SER A 70 -8.64 7.94 2.67
C SER A 70 -8.07 8.63 1.42
N SER A 71 -8.96 9.05 0.51
CA SER A 71 -8.61 9.75 -0.73
C SER A 71 -8.19 11.21 -0.55
N LYS A 72 -7.32 11.48 0.42
CA LYS A 72 -6.87 12.82 0.80
C LYS A 72 -5.40 12.80 1.16
N ALA A 73 -4.74 13.96 1.05
CA ALA A 73 -3.42 14.17 1.61
C ALA A 73 -3.41 13.80 3.11
N PRO A 74 -2.32 13.22 3.65
CA PRO A 74 -0.98 13.06 3.06
C PRO A 74 -0.79 11.82 2.14
N TRP A 75 -1.85 11.05 1.86
CA TRP A 75 -1.71 9.78 1.16
C TRP A 75 -1.60 9.93 -0.36
N PRO A 76 -0.68 9.21 -1.04
CA PRO A 76 -0.61 9.19 -2.49
C PRO A 76 -1.85 8.51 -3.08
N GLU A 77 -2.30 9.00 -4.25
CA GLU A 77 -3.56 8.55 -4.88
C GLU A 77 -3.61 7.05 -5.15
N GLU A 78 -2.46 6.47 -5.47
CA GLU A 78 -2.30 5.03 -5.72
C GLU A 78 -2.67 4.17 -4.50
N MET A 79 -2.56 4.73 -3.30
CA MET A 79 -2.80 4.03 -2.04
C MET A 79 -4.22 4.27 -1.52
N TRP A 80 -5.02 5.08 -2.19
CA TRP A 80 -6.41 5.31 -1.80
C TRP A 80 -7.24 4.02 -1.87
N GLY A 81 -8.03 3.80 -0.82
CA GLY A 81 -8.86 2.61 -0.66
C GLY A 81 -8.10 1.35 -0.21
N VAL A 82 -6.79 1.44 0.04
CA VAL A 82 -6.02 0.32 0.59
C VAL A 82 -6.35 0.13 2.07
N ARG A 83 -6.70 -1.10 2.45
CA ARG A 83 -6.97 -1.49 3.84
C ARG A 83 -5.66 -1.73 4.60
N LEU A 84 -4.98 -0.64 4.94
CA LEU A 84 -3.67 -0.68 5.61
C LEU A 84 -3.76 -1.41 6.95
N GLY A 85 -4.84 -1.25 7.71
CA GLY A 85 -5.06 -1.98 8.97
C GLY A 85 -5.01 -3.49 8.82
N LEU A 86 -5.79 -4.03 7.88
CA LEU A 86 -5.85 -5.46 7.60
C LEU A 86 -4.53 -6.01 7.04
N ILE A 87 -3.82 -5.22 6.24
CA ILE A 87 -2.45 -5.57 5.80
C ILE A 87 -1.53 -5.70 7.01
N VAL A 88 -1.58 -4.76 7.95
CA VAL A 88 -0.75 -4.75 9.15
C VAL A 88 -1.07 -5.95 10.05
N ALA A 89 -2.36 -6.23 10.28
CA ALA A 89 -2.82 -7.37 11.07
C ALA A 89 -2.29 -8.72 10.53
N ARG A 90 -2.38 -8.94 9.22
CA ARG A 90 -1.88 -10.15 8.53
C ARG A 90 -0.36 -10.27 8.52
N ASN A 91 0.34 -9.15 8.61
CA ASN A 91 1.80 -9.06 8.54
C ASN A 91 2.42 -8.65 9.87
N SER A 92 1.74 -8.90 10.99
CA SER A 92 2.17 -8.54 12.36
C SER A 92 3.56 -9.04 12.75
N HIS A 93 4.07 -10.09 12.11
CA HIS A 93 5.44 -10.57 12.27
C HIS A 93 6.53 -9.57 11.81
N HIS A 94 6.18 -8.59 10.97
CA HIS A 94 7.05 -7.47 10.60
C HIS A 94 6.92 -6.27 11.54
N LEU A 95 5.91 -6.25 12.40
CA LEU A 95 5.80 -5.20 13.41
C LEU A 95 6.79 -5.49 14.53
N PRO A 96 7.50 -4.47 15.03
CA PRO A 96 8.22 -4.61 16.27
C PRO A 96 7.21 -4.99 17.36
N ARG A 97 7.51 -6.06 18.09
CA ARG A 97 6.70 -6.52 19.22
C ARG A 97 6.57 -5.34 20.19
N GLN A 98 5.39 -4.72 20.27
CA GLN A 98 5.15 -3.66 21.25
C GLN A 98 5.17 -4.32 22.64
N VAL A 99 6.15 -3.92 23.45
CA VAL A 99 6.31 -4.27 24.87
C VAL A 99 5.61 -3.24 25.73
#